data_AF-A0AA96S9E8-F1
#
_entry.id   AF-A0AA96S9E8-F1
#
_cell.length_a   1.000
_cell.length_b   1.000
_cell.length_c   1.000
_cell.angle_alpha   90.00
_cell.angle_beta   90.00
_cell.angle_gamma   90.00
#
_symmetry.space_group_name_H-M   'P 1'
#
loop_
_entity.id
_entity.type
_entity.pdbx_description
1 polymer ?
#
loop_
_entity_poly.entity_id
_entity_poly.type
_entity_poly.pdbx_seq_one_letter_code
_entity_poly.pdbx_strand_id
1 'polypeptide(L)'
;MDQTIRVNKLEFLLQNPIPYRYVLAVCLGLNLFMDAYVYPEVSLTGFYLLTVVLIGFAFENKPLQVIATGLVTLLRFHFSPLGMPEVEVFLLAWVTYFLVSCSLSVLIKRYLRERKNVVHLTRALANALDSRDSYTANHSENVARYAEMIAQEMKFSKKECDNIYIGGIFHDFGKIGVSESILTKRSKLTETEFSQIKKHPTIGYKILKHVPLFKHNGVLDMVLYHHERFDGKGYPEGLKGEQIPIAARIIAVADSFDAMTSNRIYQSEKNLEYALNEIRKNIGTQFDPAVAQIFLKIVEAKGETILTRTRNVEKN
;
A
#
# COMPACT_ATOMS: atom_id res chain seq x y z
N MET A 1 13.03 -0.31 -14.27
CA MET A 1 12.02 -1.38 -14.11
C MET A 1 11.10 -0.92 -13.00
N ASP A 2 9.88 -0.59 -13.40
CA ASP A 2 8.91 0.24 -12.68
C ASP A 2 8.58 -0.30 -11.27
N GLN A 3 8.91 0.45 -10.21
CA GLN A 3 8.48 0.15 -8.85
C GLN A 3 7.04 0.64 -8.67
N THR A 4 6.14 0.03 -9.42
CA THR A 4 4.72 0.07 -9.11
C THR A 4 4.58 -0.57 -7.74
N ILE A 5 4.12 0.21 -6.76
CA ILE A 5 3.55 -0.27 -5.49
C ILE A 5 2.79 -1.54 -5.85
N ARG A 6 3.31 -2.73 -5.48
CA ARG A 6 2.75 -3.99 -5.98
C ARG A 6 1.32 -4.07 -5.51
N VAL A 7 0.41 -3.76 -6.40
CA VAL A 7 -1.01 -3.63 -6.12
C VAL A 7 -1.48 -4.94 -5.48
N ASN A 8 -2.21 -4.89 -4.35
CA ASN A 8 -2.78 -6.09 -3.73
C ASN A 8 -3.43 -6.96 -4.82
N LYS A 9 -3.31 -8.30 -4.78
CA LYS A 9 -3.89 -9.19 -5.81
C LYS A 9 -5.35 -8.83 -6.12
N LEU A 10 -6.13 -8.45 -5.12
CA LEU A 10 -7.48 -7.93 -5.31
C LEU A 10 -7.51 -6.60 -6.07
N GLU A 11 -6.75 -5.60 -5.64
CA GLU A 11 -6.68 -4.31 -6.34
C GLU A 11 -6.10 -4.44 -7.76
N PHE A 12 -5.16 -5.36 -7.98
CA PHE A 12 -4.60 -5.66 -9.30
C PHE A 12 -5.69 -6.24 -10.17
N LEU A 13 -6.44 -7.22 -9.65
CA LEU A 13 -7.61 -7.74 -10.35
C LEU A 13 -8.62 -6.62 -10.62
N LEU A 14 -8.93 -5.74 -9.66
CA LEU A 14 -9.89 -4.65 -9.84
C LEU A 14 -9.42 -3.58 -10.84
N GLN A 15 -8.10 -3.37 -10.96
CA GLN A 15 -7.50 -2.43 -11.90
C GLN A 15 -7.39 -3.00 -13.33
N ASN A 16 -7.43 -4.33 -13.49
CA ASN A 16 -7.26 -4.98 -14.77
C ASN A 16 -8.62 -5.41 -15.35
N PRO A 17 -9.15 -4.71 -16.36
CA PRO A 17 -10.45 -5.06 -16.95
C PRO A 17 -10.41 -6.34 -17.81
N ILE A 18 -9.22 -6.76 -18.26
CA ILE A 18 -9.05 -7.81 -19.27
C ILE A 18 -9.62 -9.18 -18.81
N PRO A 19 -9.31 -9.72 -17.62
CA PRO A 19 -9.85 -11.00 -17.18
C PRO A 19 -11.38 -11.01 -17.14
N TYR A 20 -12.01 -9.91 -16.72
CA TYR A 20 -13.48 -9.83 -16.68
C TYR A 20 -14.12 -9.84 -18.06
N ARG A 21 -13.43 -9.35 -19.11
CA ARG A 21 -13.93 -9.46 -20.49
C ARG A 21 -13.99 -10.90 -20.96
N TYR A 22 -12.98 -11.71 -20.63
CA TYR A 22 -12.99 -13.14 -20.95
C TYR A 22 -14.08 -13.88 -20.19
N VAL A 23 -14.19 -13.65 -18.88
CA VAL A 23 -15.23 -14.27 -18.05
C VAL A 23 -16.63 -13.84 -18.53
N LEU A 24 -16.81 -12.57 -18.89
CA LEU A 24 -18.05 -12.06 -19.47
C LEU A 24 -18.42 -12.80 -20.75
N ALA A 25 -17.48 -12.98 -21.69
CA ALA A 25 -17.74 -13.67 -22.95
C ALA A 25 -18.15 -15.13 -22.73
N VAL A 26 -17.47 -15.84 -21.81
CA VAL A 26 -17.80 -17.23 -21.46
C VAL A 26 -19.18 -17.31 -20.79
N CYS A 27 -19.45 -16.48 -19.78
CA CYS A 27 -20.74 -16.47 -19.08
C CYS A 27 -21.90 -16.12 -20.02
N LEU A 28 -21.71 -15.12 -20.90
CA LEU A 28 -22.73 -14.75 -21.88
C LEU A 28 -22.97 -15.88 -22.87
N GLY A 29 -21.91 -16.49 -23.42
CA GLY A 29 -22.04 -17.61 -24.35
C GLY A 29 -22.76 -18.82 -23.72
N LEU A 30 -22.42 -19.15 -22.47
CA LEU A 30 -23.12 -20.20 -21.73
C LEU A 30 -24.59 -19.88 -21.51
N ASN A 31 -24.93 -18.65 -21.09
CA ASN A 31 -26.33 -18.27 -20.89
C ASN A 31 -27.15 -18.39 -22.18
N LEU A 32 -26.60 -17.91 -23.30
CA LEU A 32 -27.27 -18.01 -24.61
C LEU A 32 -27.44 -19.45 -25.06
N PHE A 33 -26.43 -20.31 -24.85
CA PHE A 33 -26.52 -21.73 -25.16
C PHE A 33 -27.60 -22.43 -24.32
N MET A 34 -27.67 -22.12 -23.03
CA MET A 34 -28.65 -22.72 -22.13
C MET A 34 -30.08 -22.31 -22.50
N ASP A 35 -30.32 -21.01 -22.80
CA ASP A 35 -31.63 -20.52 -23.23
C ASP A 35 -32.05 -21.13 -24.59
N ALA A 36 -31.12 -21.30 -25.52
CA ALA A 36 -31.42 -21.79 -26.86
C ALA A 36 -31.59 -23.32 -26.94
N TYR A 37 -30.86 -24.10 -26.14
CA TYR A 37 -30.73 -25.55 -26.35
C TYR A 37 -31.01 -26.44 -25.14
N VAL A 38 -30.89 -25.93 -23.90
CA VAL A 38 -30.94 -26.79 -22.70
C VAL A 38 -32.21 -26.58 -21.87
N TYR A 39 -32.55 -25.33 -21.59
CA TYR A 39 -33.76 -24.97 -20.84
C TYR A 39 -34.64 -23.98 -21.60
N PRO A 40 -35.11 -24.33 -22.81
CA PRO A 40 -35.93 -23.44 -23.63
C PRO A 40 -37.32 -23.19 -23.04
N GLU A 41 -37.69 -23.75 -21.89
CA GLU A 41 -38.99 -23.43 -21.26
C GLU A 41 -38.84 -22.67 -19.93
N VAL A 42 -37.60 -22.44 -19.46
CA VAL A 42 -37.33 -21.82 -18.16
C VAL A 42 -36.50 -20.56 -18.32
N SER A 43 -36.95 -19.45 -17.75
CA SER A 43 -36.19 -18.20 -17.78
C SER A 43 -34.98 -18.24 -16.84
N LEU A 44 -33.77 -18.22 -17.40
CA LEU A 44 -32.50 -18.16 -16.65
C LEU A 44 -32.08 -16.72 -16.27
N THR A 45 -33.05 -15.83 -16.01
CA THR A 45 -32.82 -14.40 -15.78
C THR A 45 -31.78 -14.10 -14.68
N GLY A 46 -31.72 -14.93 -13.62
CA GLY A 46 -30.72 -14.79 -12.56
C GLY A 46 -29.27 -14.91 -13.05
N PHE A 47 -29.01 -15.71 -14.08
CA PHE A 47 -27.66 -15.88 -14.65
C PHE A 47 -27.22 -14.69 -15.50
N TYR A 48 -28.17 -13.91 -16.05
CA TYR A 48 -27.85 -12.66 -16.75
C TYR A 48 -27.43 -11.55 -15.78
N LEU A 49 -27.86 -11.56 -14.52
CA LEU A 49 -27.37 -10.60 -13.51
C LEU A 49 -25.85 -10.71 -13.33
N LEU A 50 -25.29 -11.93 -13.39
CA LEU A 50 -23.83 -12.12 -13.34
C LEU A 50 -23.13 -11.45 -14.53
N THR A 51 -23.68 -11.57 -15.75
CA THR A 51 -23.11 -10.90 -16.93
C THR A 51 -23.15 -9.38 -16.80
N VAL A 52 -24.23 -8.83 -16.23
CA VAL A 52 -24.37 -7.38 -15.99
C VAL A 52 -23.33 -6.89 -14.96
N VAL A 53 -23.12 -7.65 -13.89
CA VAL A 53 -22.08 -7.37 -12.89
C VAL A 53 -20.69 -7.37 -13.55
N LEU A 54 -20.39 -8.36 -14.39
CA LEU A 54 -19.12 -8.46 -15.10
C LEU A 54 -18.87 -7.28 -16.06
N ILE A 55 -19.90 -6.73 -16.71
CA ILE A 55 -19.78 -5.51 -17.54
C ILE A 55 -19.23 -4.34 -16.71
N GLY A 56 -19.67 -4.21 -15.45
CA GLY A 56 -19.21 -3.16 -14.54
C GLY A 56 -17.71 -3.21 -14.25
N PHE A 57 -17.11 -4.40 -14.25
CA PHE A 57 -15.67 -4.62 -14.11
C PHE A 57 -14.92 -4.55 -15.45
N ALA A 58 -15.53 -5.03 -16.54
CA ALA A 58 -14.88 -5.21 -17.84
C ALA A 58 -14.71 -3.91 -18.65
N PHE A 59 -15.62 -2.95 -18.46
CA PHE A 59 -15.65 -1.71 -19.22
C PHE A 59 -15.60 -0.51 -18.29
N GLU A 60 -14.59 0.33 -18.44
CA GLU A 60 -14.47 1.55 -17.66
C GLU A 60 -15.18 2.75 -18.29
N ASN A 61 -15.35 2.70 -19.62
CA ASN A 61 -15.90 3.77 -20.43
C ASN A 61 -17.44 3.65 -20.45
N LYS A 62 -18.13 4.73 -20.08
CA LYS A 62 -19.60 4.75 -19.94
C LYS A 62 -20.32 4.46 -21.27
N PRO A 63 -19.94 5.08 -22.40
CA PRO A 63 -20.41 4.68 -23.72
C PRO A 63 -20.30 3.17 -24.01
N LEU A 64 -19.15 2.54 -23.72
CA LEU A 64 -18.98 1.10 -23.95
C LEU A 64 -19.86 0.27 -23.01
N GLN A 65 -20.07 0.71 -21.76
CA GLN A 65 -21.01 0.05 -20.85
C GLN A 65 -22.45 0.10 -21.37
N VAL A 66 -22.91 1.25 -21.88
CA VAL A 66 -24.26 1.40 -22.46
C VAL A 66 -24.46 0.44 -23.63
N ILE A 67 -23.47 0.38 -24.55
CA ILE A 67 -23.50 -0.51 -25.71
C ILE A 67 -23.49 -1.98 -25.24
N ALA A 68 -22.61 -2.34 -24.32
CA ALA A 68 -22.49 -3.71 -23.82
C ALA A 68 -23.76 -4.18 -23.11
N THR A 69 -24.36 -3.36 -22.24
CA THR A 69 -25.62 -3.73 -21.58
C THR A 69 -26.78 -3.79 -22.57
N GLY A 70 -26.79 -2.94 -23.58
CA GLY A 70 -27.79 -2.98 -24.66
C GLY A 70 -27.69 -4.27 -25.47
N LEU A 71 -26.48 -4.64 -25.88
CA LEU A 71 -26.21 -5.87 -26.61
C LEU A 71 -26.60 -7.11 -25.78
N VAL A 72 -26.24 -7.17 -24.50
CA VAL A 72 -26.64 -8.28 -23.63
C VAL A 72 -28.15 -8.37 -23.47
N THR A 73 -28.84 -7.23 -23.33
CA THR A 73 -30.30 -7.19 -23.24
C THR A 73 -30.94 -7.68 -24.54
N LEU A 74 -30.43 -7.25 -25.69
CA LEU A 74 -30.89 -7.68 -27.02
C LEU A 74 -30.70 -9.19 -27.22
N LEU A 75 -29.50 -9.71 -26.96
CA LEU A 75 -29.20 -11.12 -27.11
C LEU A 75 -30.06 -11.98 -26.17
N ARG A 76 -30.23 -11.56 -24.92
CA ARG A 76 -31.12 -12.24 -23.96
C ARG A 76 -32.52 -12.43 -24.52
N PHE A 77 -33.14 -11.37 -25.03
CA PHE A 77 -34.52 -11.46 -25.52
C PHE A 77 -34.63 -12.10 -26.90
N HIS A 78 -33.61 -11.98 -27.74
CA HIS A 78 -33.59 -12.65 -29.05
C HIS A 78 -33.55 -14.18 -28.92
N PHE A 79 -32.77 -14.69 -27.98
CA PHE A 79 -32.67 -16.13 -27.69
C PHE A 79 -33.63 -16.60 -26.59
N SER A 80 -34.43 -15.69 -26.03
CA SER A 80 -35.42 -16.03 -25.01
C SER A 80 -36.56 -16.84 -25.64
N PRO A 81 -37.01 -17.92 -24.98
CA PRO A 81 -38.12 -18.72 -25.51
C PRO A 81 -39.46 -18.01 -25.52
N LEU A 82 -39.59 -16.94 -24.73
CA LEU A 82 -40.77 -16.07 -24.73
C LEU A 82 -40.76 -15.04 -25.89
N GLY A 83 -39.68 -15.00 -26.68
CA GLY A 83 -39.51 -14.05 -27.78
C GLY A 83 -39.20 -12.61 -27.32
N MET A 84 -39.26 -11.69 -28.29
CA MET A 84 -39.00 -10.27 -28.05
C MET A 84 -40.14 -9.63 -27.24
N PRO A 85 -39.84 -8.96 -26.12
CA PRO A 85 -40.86 -8.32 -25.31
C PRO A 85 -41.33 -7.01 -25.95
N GLU A 86 -42.36 -6.41 -25.35
CA GLU A 86 -42.72 -5.03 -25.65
C GLU A 86 -41.55 -4.06 -25.40
N VAL A 87 -41.54 -2.97 -26.15
CA VAL A 87 -40.46 -1.97 -26.12
C VAL A 87 -40.25 -1.42 -24.70
N GLU A 88 -41.32 -1.24 -23.93
CA GLU A 88 -41.24 -0.73 -22.56
C GLU A 88 -40.46 -1.67 -21.63
N VAL A 89 -40.73 -2.98 -21.70
CA VAL A 89 -40.04 -4.00 -20.90
C VAL A 89 -38.59 -4.12 -21.32
N PHE A 90 -38.31 -4.04 -22.62
CA PHE A 90 -36.94 -4.03 -23.14
C PHE A 90 -36.14 -2.84 -22.59
N LEU A 91 -36.70 -1.63 -22.70
CA LEU A 91 -36.05 -0.40 -22.23
C LEU A 91 -35.83 -0.44 -20.72
N LEU A 92 -36.81 -0.90 -19.94
CA LEU A 92 -36.70 -1.03 -18.49
C LEU A 92 -35.55 -1.99 -18.09
N ALA A 93 -35.45 -3.14 -18.77
CA ALA A 93 -34.39 -4.11 -18.54
C ALA A 93 -33.01 -3.52 -18.89
N TRP A 94 -32.89 -2.87 -20.05
CA TRP A 94 -31.63 -2.26 -20.48
C TRP A 94 -31.18 -1.16 -19.51
N VAL A 95 -32.09 -0.27 -19.10
CA VAL A 95 -31.79 0.80 -18.13
C VAL A 95 -31.36 0.20 -16.79
N THR A 96 -32.05 -0.84 -16.31
CA THR A 96 -31.69 -1.50 -15.05
C THR A 96 -30.30 -2.13 -15.13
N TYR A 97 -30.00 -2.84 -16.23
CA TYR A 97 -28.68 -3.43 -16.45
C TYR A 97 -27.59 -2.37 -16.52
N PHE A 98 -27.85 -1.25 -17.21
CA PHE A 98 -26.94 -0.12 -17.25
C PHE A 98 -26.70 0.46 -15.86
N LEU A 99 -27.76 0.71 -15.07
CA LEU A 99 -27.65 1.28 -13.72
C LEU A 99 -26.86 0.38 -12.77
N VAL A 100 -27.09 -0.94 -12.79
CA VAL A 100 -26.33 -1.92 -11.97
C VAL A 100 -24.84 -1.90 -12.33
N SER A 101 -24.52 -2.08 -13.62
CA SER A 101 -23.14 -2.05 -14.12
C SER A 101 -22.45 -0.72 -13.83
N CYS A 102 -23.16 0.40 -14.06
CA CYS A 102 -22.64 1.75 -13.85
C CYS A 102 -22.33 2.01 -12.38
N SER A 103 -23.25 1.65 -11.47
CA SER A 103 -23.10 1.82 -10.02
C SER A 103 -21.90 1.04 -9.50
N LEU A 104 -21.75 -0.22 -9.90
CA LEU A 104 -20.62 -1.06 -9.54
C LEU A 104 -19.29 -0.48 -10.02
N SER A 105 -19.23 -0.05 -11.29
CA SER A 105 -18.05 0.59 -11.87
C SER A 105 -17.66 1.88 -11.12
N VAL A 106 -18.65 2.69 -10.70
CA VAL A 106 -18.41 3.89 -9.88
C VAL A 106 -17.85 3.51 -8.51
N LEU A 107 -18.41 2.49 -7.85
CA LEU A 107 -17.94 2.02 -6.53
C LEU A 107 -16.49 1.53 -6.59
N ILE A 108 -16.14 0.72 -7.59
CA ILE A 108 -14.76 0.22 -7.79
C ILE A 108 -13.81 1.40 -8.03
N LYS A 109 -14.18 2.34 -8.91
CA LYS A 109 -13.36 3.52 -9.20
C LYS A 109 -13.18 4.41 -7.97
N ARG A 110 -14.22 4.60 -7.16
CA ARG A 110 -14.14 5.35 -5.89
C ARG A 110 -13.21 4.64 -4.91
N TYR A 111 -13.37 3.33 -4.73
CA TYR A 111 -12.51 2.54 -3.85
C TYR A 111 -11.03 2.64 -4.25
N LEU A 112 -10.71 2.46 -5.54
CA LEU A 112 -9.34 2.56 -6.03
C LEU A 112 -8.77 3.99 -5.91
N ARG A 113 -9.60 5.01 -6.12
CA ARG A 113 -9.19 6.43 -5.98
C ARG A 113 -8.89 6.80 -4.54
N GLU A 114 -9.75 6.41 -3.59
CA GLU A 114 -9.52 6.64 -2.16
C GLU A 114 -8.19 6.01 -1.71
N ARG A 115 -7.93 4.77 -2.14
CA ARG A 115 -6.66 4.10 -1.82
C ARG A 115 -5.45 4.84 -2.38
N LYS A 116 -5.51 5.29 -3.64
CA LYS A 116 -4.44 6.11 -4.25
C LYS A 116 -4.26 7.44 -3.53
N ASN A 117 -5.35 8.15 -3.23
CA ASN A 117 -5.33 9.44 -2.56
C ASN A 117 -4.68 9.35 -1.17
N VAL A 118 -4.97 8.31 -0.40
CA VAL A 118 -4.32 8.06 0.89
C VAL A 118 -2.81 7.93 0.74
N VAL A 119 -2.33 7.16 -0.25
CA VAL A 119 -0.89 7.00 -0.49
C VAL A 119 -0.25 8.32 -0.93
N HIS A 120 -0.87 9.05 -1.85
CA HIS A 120 -0.35 10.34 -2.31
C HIS A 120 -0.32 11.38 -1.20
N LEU A 121 -1.37 11.48 -0.38
CA LEU A 121 -1.42 12.40 0.76
C LEU A 121 -0.38 12.02 1.81
N THR A 122 -0.21 10.72 2.08
CA THR A 122 0.83 10.19 2.98
C THR A 122 2.22 10.64 2.54
N ARG A 123 2.56 10.44 1.26
CA ARG A 123 3.85 10.89 0.70
C ARG A 123 4.00 12.41 0.73
N ALA A 124 2.95 13.16 0.39
CA ALA A 124 3.00 14.61 0.40
C ALA A 124 3.26 15.17 1.81
N LEU A 125 2.60 14.61 2.83
CA LEU A 125 2.81 14.99 4.23
C LEU A 125 4.20 14.61 4.74
N ALA A 126 4.70 13.42 4.39
CA ALA A 126 6.06 13.01 4.73
C ALA A 126 7.11 13.89 4.05
N ASN A 127 6.97 14.17 2.75
CA ASN A 127 7.87 15.07 2.02
C ASN A 127 7.86 16.49 2.60
N ALA A 128 6.68 17.00 3.03
CA ALA A 128 6.59 18.29 3.70
C ALA A 128 7.36 18.32 5.02
N LEU A 129 7.39 17.23 5.78
CA LEU A 129 8.20 17.12 6.98
C LEU A 129 9.69 16.98 6.68
N ASP A 130 10.05 16.09 5.75
CA ASP A 130 11.43 15.90 5.31
C ASP A 130 12.01 17.24 4.79
N SER A 131 11.21 18.10 4.16
CA SER A 131 11.67 19.43 3.71
C SER A 131 12.11 20.38 4.83
N ARG A 132 11.65 20.17 6.07
CA ARG A 132 12.07 20.97 7.25
C ARG A 132 13.36 20.45 7.87
N ASP A 133 13.76 19.24 7.55
CA ASP A 133 15.02 18.65 7.98
C ASP A 133 15.95 18.55 6.76
N SER A 134 16.89 19.50 6.68
CA SER A 134 17.84 19.65 5.55
C SER A 134 18.69 18.40 5.28
N TYR A 135 18.64 17.38 6.14
CA TYR A 135 19.31 16.09 5.98
C TYR A 135 18.49 15.00 5.25
N THR A 136 17.19 15.17 5.00
CA THR A 136 16.26 14.03 4.84
C THR A 136 15.57 13.88 3.48
N ALA A 137 16.11 14.42 2.38
CA ALA A 137 15.50 14.20 1.06
C ALA A 137 15.43 12.68 0.72
N ASN A 138 14.25 12.08 0.84
CA ASN A 138 13.92 10.66 0.66
C ASN A 138 14.30 9.71 1.82
N HIS A 139 14.61 10.21 3.02
CA HIS A 139 14.92 9.34 4.17
C HIS A 139 13.72 8.44 4.52
N SER A 140 12.56 9.06 4.77
CA SER A 140 11.33 8.36 5.13
C SER A 140 10.93 7.31 4.07
N GLU A 141 11.13 7.64 2.79
CA GLU A 141 10.89 6.72 1.67
C GLU A 141 11.86 5.53 1.64
N ASN A 142 13.15 5.76 1.91
CA ASN A 142 14.13 4.69 1.98
C ASN A 142 13.84 3.73 3.14
N VAL A 143 13.56 4.28 4.33
CA VAL A 143 13.18 3.50 5.52
C VAL A 143 11.96 2.64 5.22
N ALA A 144 10.91 3.24 4.65
CA ALA A 144 9.70 2.52 4.24
C ALA A 144 10.00 1.37 3.26
N ARG A 145 10.87 1.60 2.28
CA ARG A 145 11.28 0.59 1.29
C ARG A 145 12.07 -0.56 1.94
N TYR A 146 13.05 -0.26 2.79
CA TYR A 146 13.82 -1.30 3.48
C TYR A 146 12.92 -2.11 4.42
N ALA A 147 12.02 -1.45 5.15
CA ALA A 147 11.05 -2.10 6.01
C ALA A 147 10.10 -3.02 5.23
N GLU A 148 9.57 -2.57 4.09
CA GLU A 148 8.73 -3.41 3.21
C GLU A 148 9.51 -4.65 2.74
N MET A 149 10.77 -4.50 2.34
CA MET A 149 11.62 -5.62 1.91
C MET A 149 11.83 -6.65 3.01
N ILE A 150 12.10 -6.20 4.24
CA ILE A 150 12.21 -7.10 5.41
C ILE A 150 10.90 -7.83 5.65
N ALA A 151 9.78 -7.12 5.66
CA ALA A 151 8.45 -7.71 5.88
C ALA A 151 8.09 -8.77 4.81
N GLN A 152 8.42 -8.52 3.54
CA GLN A 152 8.23 -9.47 2.45
C GLN A 152 9.05 -10.75 2.65
N GLU A 153 10.31 -10.63 3.08
CA GLU A 153 11.16 -11.78 3.33
C GLU A 153 10.67 -12.59 4.54
N MET A 154 10.13 -11.90 5.55
CA MET A 154 9.44 -12.47 6.71
C MET A 154 8.05 -13.07 6.41
N LYS A 155 7.60 -13.07 5.15
CA LYS A 155 6.33 -13.66 4.68
C LYS A 155 5.06 -13.00 5.25
N PHE A 156 5.13 -11.71 5.60
CA PHE A 156 3.93 -10.93 5.91
C PHE A 156 2.99 -10.86 4.70
N SER A 157 1.68 -10.73 4.96
CA SER A 157 0.71 -10.52 3.90
C SER A 157 0.95 -9.16 3.22
N LYS A 158 0.49 -9.01 1.97
CA LYS A 158 0.69 -7.76 1.24
C LYS A 158 0.09 -6.55 1.97
N LYS A 159 -1.08 -6.73 2.60
CA LYS A 159 -1.72 -5.68 3.40
C LYS A 159 -0.84 -5.25 4.58
N GLU A 160 -0.18 -6.19 5.25
CA GLU A 160 0.74 -5.89 6.35
C GLU A 160 2.00 -5.19 5.84
N CYS A 161 2.58 -5.64 4.72
CA CYS A 161 3.70 -4.95 4.08
C CYS A 161 3.35 -3.49 3.71
N ASP A 162 2.16 -3.24 3.17
CA ASP A 162 1.68 -1.89 2.85
C ASP A 162 1.56 -1.02 4.12
N ASN A 163 1.05 -1.59 5.21
CA ASN A 163 0.98 -0.88 6.49
C ASN A 163 2.38 -0.59 7.06
N ILE A 164 3.32 -1.53 6.93
CA ILE A 164 4.72 -1.36 7.37
C ILE A 164 5.41 -0.26 6.56
N TYR A 165 5.19 -0.25 5.23
CA TYR A 165 5.66 0.83 4.37
C TYR A 165 5.09 2.19 4.83
N ILE A 166 3.77 2.29 5.06
CA ILE A 166 3.14 3.51 5.59
C ILE A 166 3.71 3.89 6.96
N GLY A 167 3.96 2.92 7.84
CA GLY A 167 4.61 3.14 9.13
C GLY A 167 6.00 3.72 8.99
N GLY A 168 6.81 3.21 8.06
CA GLY A 168 8.12 3.76 7.73
C GLY A 168 8.05 5.19 7.18
N ILE A 169 7.04 5.53 6.38
CA ILE A 169 6.84 6.90 5.90
C ILE A 169 6.50 7.87 7.05
N PHE A 170 5.77 7.41 8.06
CA PHE A 170 5.28 8.26 9.16
C PHE A 170 6.08 8.17 10.45
N HIS A 171 7.10 7.30 10.54
CA HIS A 171 7.78 7.01 11.82
C HIS A 171 8.26 8.29 12.53
N ASP A 172 8.80 9.22 11.75
CA ASP A 172 9.36 10.49 12.21
C ASP A 172 8.36 11.66 12.18
N PHE A 173 7.07 11.41 11.93
CA PHE A 173 6.06 12.47 11.74
C PHE A 173 5.99 13.46 12.90
N GLY A 174 6.27 12.99 14.11
CA GLY A 174 6.26 13.83 15.31
C GLY A 174 7.39 14.86 15.39
N LYS A 175 8.41 14.82 14.51
CA LYS A 175 9.45 15.85 14.44
C LYS A 175 8.87 17.24 14.13
N ILE A 176 7.64 17.32 13.61
CA ILE A 176 6.89 18.57 13.45
C ILE A 176 6.77 19.38 14.75
N GLY A 177 6.74 18.68 15.90
CA GLY A 177 6.64 19.29 17.23
C GLY A 177 7.98 19.64 17.88
N VAL A 178 9.11 19.44 17.18
CA VAL A 178 10.46 19.79 17.65
C VAL A 178 10.91 21.10 17.00
N SER A 179 11.64 21.96 17.73
CA SER A 179 12.09 23.23 17.16
C SER A 179 13.11 23.02 16.05
N GLU A 180 13.03 23.85 15.02
CA GLU A 180 13.96 23.81 13.89
C GLU A 180 15.41 24.10 14.31
N SER A 181 15.61 24.96 15.32
CA SER A 181 16.92 25.23 15.91
C SER A 181 17.60 24.02 16.52
N ILE A 182 16.83 23.04 17.00
CA ILE A 182 17.34 21.78 17.55
C ILE A 182 17.59 20.78 16.41
N LEU A 183 16.65 20.64 15.47
CA LEU A 183 16.77 19.70 14.35
C LEU A 183 17.94 20.03 13.41
N THR A 184 18.21 21.32 13.19
CA THR A 184 19.27 21.77 12.25
C THR A 184 20.63 22.00 12.92
N LYS A 185 20.74 21.73 14.23
CA LYS A 185 21.96 21.98 15.00
C LYS A 185 23.10 21.06 14.56
N ARG A 186 24.22 21.65 14.15
CA ARG A 186 25.43 20.90 13.71
C ARG A 186 26.32 20.42 14.85
N SER A 187 26.23 21.04 16.02
CA SER A 187 26.98 20.65 17.22
C SER A 187 26.23 19.57 18.00
N LYS A 188 26.92 18.91 18.94
CA LYS A 188 26.28 17.93 19.82
C LYS A 188 25.11 18.58 20.56
N LEU A 189 24.00 17.86 20.59
CA LEU A 189 22.82 18.22 21.35
C LEU A 189 23.11 18.14 22.85
N THR A 190 22.56 19.06 23.62
CA THR A 190 22.51 18.93 25.08
C THR A 190 21.53 17.83 25.48
N GLU A 191 21.62 17.33 26.70
CA GLU A 191 20.67 16.34 27.22
C GLU A 191 19.22 16.85 27.18
N THR A 192 19.03 18.15 27.41
CA THR A 192 17.71 18.80 27.37
C THR A 192 17.16 18.85 25.94
N GLU A 193 17.98 19.22 24.95
CA GLU A 193 17.60 19.23 23.53
C GLU A 193 17.30 17.81 23.03
N PHE A 194 18.14 16.84 23.40
CA PHE A 194 17.94 15.44 23.04
C PHE A 194 16.64 14.88 23.67
N SER A 195 16.34 15.27 24.90
CA SER A 195 15.08 14.91 25.57
C SER A 195 13.85 15.50 24.88
N GLN A 196 13.98 16.61 24.14
CA GLN A 196 12.90 17.12 23.30
C GLN A 196 12.73 16.28 22.02
N ILE A 197 13.83 15.89 21.38
CA ILE A 197 13.78 14.99 20.21
C ILE A 197 13.15 13.64 20.58
N LYS A 198 13.48 13.06 21.74
CA LYS A 198 12.88 11.79 22.20
C LYS A 198 11.36 11.81 22.34
N LYS A 199 10.71 12.98 22.33
CA LYS A 199 9.25 13.09 22.40
C LYS A 199 8.56 12.89 21.06
N HIS A 200 9.29 12.92 19.94
CA HIS A 200 8.68 12.83 18.62
C HIS A 200 7.84 11.55 18.40
N PRO A 201 8.19 10.35 18.91
CA PRO A 201 7.32 9.17 18.71
C PRO A 201 5.95 9.39 19.36
N THR A 202 5.94 9.94 20.59
CA THR A 202 4.69 10.25 21.31
C THR A 202 3.91 11.39 20.67
N ILE A 203 4.58 12.41 20.13
CA ILE A 203 3.93 13.51 19.40
C ILE A 203 3.30 12.97 18.11
N GLY A 204 4.04 12.17 17.35
CA GLY A 204 3.57 11.53 16.12
C GLY A 204 2.33 10.68 16.38
N TYR A 205 2.38 9.80 17.39
CA TYR A 205 1.22 9.02 17.84
C TYR A 205 0.01 9.90 18.20
N LYS A 206 0.22 10.95 19.00
CA LYS A 206 -0.87 11.86 19.43
C LYS A 206 -1.56 12.56 18.26
N ILE A 207 -0.83 12.89 17.20
CA ILE A 207 -1.40 13.52 16.01
C ILE A 207 -2.12 12.45 15.15
N LEU A 208 -1.45 11.34 14.87
CA LEU A 208 -1.91 10.34 13.92
C LEU A 208 -3.04 9.45 14.46
N LYS A 209 -3.20 9.30 15.79
CA LYS A 209 -4.27 8.46 16.39
C LYS A 209 -5.69 8.87 16.01
N HIS A 210 -5.87 10.11 15.53
CA HIS A 210 -7.16 10.63 15.09
C HIS A 210 -7.52 10.20 13.67
N VAL A 211 -6.58 9.67 12.90
CA VAL A 211 -6.80 9.15 11.55
C VAL A 211 -7.45 7.76 11.64
N PRO A 212 -8.72 7.58 11.19
CA PRO A 212 -9.42 6.30 11.34
C PRO A 212 -8.70 5.11 10.71
N LEU A 213 -7.98 5.35 9.61
CA LEU A 213 -7.21 4.32 8.90
C LEU A 213 -6.12 3.67 9.76
N PHE A 214 -5.54 4.39 10.73
CA PHE A 214 -4.39 3.93 11.50
C PHE A 214 -4.74 3.21 12.80
N LYS A 215 -6.01 3.21 13.22
CA LYS A 215 -6.43 2.68 14.53
C LYS A 215 -6.24 1.17 14.68
N HIS A 216 -6.20 0.41 13.58
CA HIS A 216 -6.24 -1.06 13.62
C HIS A 216 -5.28 -1.72 12.63
N ASN A 217 -4.21 -1.03 12.24
CA ASN A 217 -3.29 -1.53 11.20
C ASN A 217 -1.80 -1.53 11.64
N GLY A 218 -1.52 -1.24 12.92
CA GLY A 218 -0.18 -1.23 13.51
C GLY A 218 0.67 0.00 13.19
N VAL A 219 0.20 0.94 12.36
CA VAL A 219 0.97 2.16 12.01
C VAL A 219 1.27 3.01 13.23
N LEU A 220 0.30 3.17 14.13
CA LEU A 220 0.50 3.96 15.34
C LEU A 220 1.58 3.36 16.25
N ASP A 221 1.65 2.04 16.33
CA ASP A 221 2.65 1.32 17.12
C ASP A 221 4.05 1.47 16.51
N MET A 222 4.16 1.42 15.18
CA MET A 222 5.42 1.69 14.48
C MET A 222 5.93 3.10 14.77
N VAL A 223 5.04 4.11 14.68
CA VAL A 223 5.40 5.50 15.00
C VAL A 223 5.79 5.66 16.46
N LEU A 224 5.08 5.01 17.39
CA LEU A 224 5.33 5.16 18.82
C LEU A 224 6.58 4.43 19.30
N TYR A 225 6.88 3.26 18.74
CA TYR A 225 7.86 2.31 19.30
C TYR A 225 9.08 2.04 18.42
N HIS A 226 9.26 2.72 17.29
CA HIS A 226 10.43 2.49 16.41
C HIS A 226 11.79 2.82 17.06
N HIS A 227 11.81 3.54 18.19
CA HIS A 227 13.01 3.78 18.99
C HIS A 227 13.10 2.92 20.27
N GLU A 228 12.18 1.98 20.45
CA GLU A 228 12.35 0.92 21.42
C GLU A 228 13.51 0.01 21.02
N ARG A 229 14.25 -0.49 22.01
CA ARG A 229 15.42 -1.34 21.80
C ARG A 229 15.13 -2.72 22.33
N PHE A 230 15.61 -3.76 21.63
CA PHE A 230 15.37 -5.14 22.03
C PHE A 230 15.84 -5.46 23.48
N ASP A 231 16.86 -4.76 23.97
CA ASP A 231 17.37 -4.84 25.34
C ASP A 231 16.56 -4.09 26.41
N GLY A 232 15.54 -3.32 26.03
CA GLY A 232 14.71 -2.50 26.94
C GLY A 232 15.32 -1.14 27.30
N LYS A 233 16.42 -0.71 26.67
CA LYS A 233 17.04 0.61 26.90
C LYS A 233 16.53 1.70 25.97
N GLY A 234 15.47 1.39 25.22
CA GLY A 234 14.85 2.30 24.25
C GLY A 234 13.89 3.29 24.91
N TYR A 235 13.10 3.95 24.07
CA TYR A 235 12.07 4.90 24.49
C TYR A 235 10.89 4.83 23.49
N PRO A 236 9.67 5.25 23.87
CA PRO A 236 9.30 6.00 25.08
C PRO A 236 8.98 5.18 26.34
N GLU A 237 8.67 3.88 26.23
CA GLU A 237 8.17 3.03 27.32
C GLU A 237 9.20 2.04 27.85
N GLY A 238 10.31 1.83 27.14
CA GLY A 238 11.37 0.90 27.54
C GLY A 238 10.96 -0.56 27.38
N LEU A 239 10.12 -0.84 26.38
CA LEU A 239 9.66 -2.18 26.05
C LEU A 239 10.85 -3.10 25.72
N LYS A 240 10.80 -4.36 26.15
CA LYS A 240 11.91 -5.31 25.97
C LYS A 240 11.51 -6.50 25.11
N GLY A 241 12.40 -6.89 24.21
CA GLY A 241 12.26 -8.08 23.38
C GLY A 241 10.96 -8.06 22.56
N GLU A 242 10.18 -9.11 22.68
CA GLU A 242 8.93 -9.30 21.92
C GLU A 242 7.75 -8.47 22.41
N GLN A 243 7.89 -7.74 23.53
CA GLN A 243 6.92 -6.72 23.93
C GLN A 243 6.83 -5.59 22.90
N ILE A 244 7.92 -5.36 22.15
CA ILE A 244 7.96 -4.41 21.04
C ILE A 244 7.21 -5.04 19.85
N PRO A 245 6.20 -4.37 19.28
CA PRO A 245 5.52 -4.85 18.09
C PRO A 245 6.53 -5.16 16.96
N ILE A 246 6.37 -6.31 16.31
CA ILE A 246 7.34 -6.78 15.29
C ILE A 246 7.54 -5.76 14.17
N ALA A 247 6.48 -5.07 13.78
CA ALA A 247 6.54 -4.02 12.77
C ALA A 247 7.44 -2.85 13.20
N ALA A 248 7.41 -2.45 14.48
CA ALA A 248 8.29 -1.41 15.01
C ALA A 248 9.76 -1.85 15.06
N ARG A 249 10.01 -3.14 15.39
CA ARG A 249 11.36 -3.74 15.32
C ARG A 249 11.92 -3.72 13.88
N ILE A 250 11.06 -3.93 12.88
CA ILE A 250 11.43 -3.81 11.46
C ILE A 250 11.81 -2.36 11.12
N ILE A 251 11.01 -1.37 11.52
CA ILE A 251 11.32 0.04 11.29
C ILE A 251 12.66 0.43 11.94
N ALA A 252 12.92 -0.02 13.18
CA ALA A 252 14.16 0.32 13.89
C ALA A 252 15.44 -0.10 13.13
N VAL A 253 15.43 -1.29 12.51
CA VAL A 253 16.54 -1.77 11.67
C VAL A 253 16.67 -0.96 10.39
N ALA A 254 15.54 -0.71 9.71
CA ALA A 254 15.50 0.05 8.46
C ALA A 254 15.96 1.50 8.63
N ASP A 255 15.50 2.17 9.67
CA ASP A 255 15.86 3.55 10.05
C ASP A 255 17.35 3.66 10.34
N SER A 256 17.87 2.78 11.21
CA SER A 256 19.29 2.77 11.56
C SER A 256 20.19 2.55 10.34
N PHE A 257 19.79 1.64 9.43
CA PHE A 257 20.54 1.42 8.20
C PHE A 257 20.55 2.64 7.28
N ASP A 258 19.39 3.28 7.06
CA ASP A 258 19.33 4.47 6.21
C ASP A 258 20.13 5.62 6.84
N ALA A 259 20.02 5.85 8.15
CA ALA A 259 20.81 6.87 8.87
C ALA A 259 22.34 6.67 8.72
N MET A 260 22.81 5.42 8.72
CA MET A 260 24.24 5.09 8.54
C MET A 260 24.71 5.20 7.09
N THR A 261 23.83 4.99 6.11
CA THR A 261 24.22 4.90 4.68
C THR A 261 23.88 6.15 3.85
N SER A 262 22.93 6.97 4.29
CA SER A 262 22.43 8.14 3.57
C SER A 262 23.44 9.30 3.47
N ASN A 263 24.45 9.33 4.34
CA ASN A 263 25.06 10.58 4.76
C ASN A 263 26.29 11.08 3.95
N ARG A 264 26.86 10.36 2.98
CA ARG A 264 28.11 10.83 2.34
C ARG A 264 28.23 10.46 0.86
N ILE A 265 28.10 11.48 0.02
CA ILE A 265 28.21 11.49 -1.46
C ILE A 265 29.54 10.88 -2.00
N TYR A 266 30.50 10.52 -1.15
CA TYR A 266 31.86 10.10 -1.58
C TYR A 266 32.41 8.81 -0.94
N GLN A 267 31.62 7.99 -0.21
CA GLN A 267 32.14 6.79 0.51
C GLN A 267 31.18 5.58 0.52
N SER A 268 30.53 5.26 -0.61
CA SER A 268 29.46 4.24 -0.69
C SER A 268 29.86 2.85 -0.16
N GLU A 269 31.02 2.31 -0.56
CA GLU A 269 31.47 0.98 -0.12
C GLU A 269 31.78 0.93 1.38
N LYS A 270 32.50 1.93 1.90
CA LYS A 270 32.87 2.01 3.33
C LYS A 270 31.66 2.17 4.24
N ASN A 271 30.63 2.87 3.79
CA ASN A 271 29.43 3.10 4.59
C ASN A 271 28.53 1.86 4.65
N LEU A 272 28.47 1.06 3.59
CA LEU A 272 27.68 -0.17 3.57
C LEU A 272 28.28 -1.21 4.52
N GLU A 273 29.58 -1.48 4.41
CA GLU A 273 30.25 -2.44 5.28
C GLU A 273 30.20 -1.99 6.75
N TYR A 274 30.40 -0.69 7.01
CA TYR A 274 30.23 -0.11 8.34
C TYR A 274 28.82 -0.34 8.89
N ALA A 275 27.78 -0.02 8.11
CA ALA A 275 26.40 -0.19 8.54
C ALA A 275 26.06 -1.67 8.84
N LEU A 276 26.52 -2.59 8.00
CA LEU A 276 26.34 -4.04 8.22
C LEU A 276 27.05 -4.50 9.48
N ASN A 277 28.28 -4.03 9.73
CA ASN A 277 29.04 -4.38 10.92
C ASN A 277 28.39 -3.82 12.20
N GLU A 278 27.88 -2.59 12.17
CA GLU A 278 27.14 -2.00 13.30
C GLU A 278 25.83 -2.74 13.58
N ILE A 279 25.09 -3.14 12.54
CA ILE A 279 23.89 -3.98 12.72
C ILE A 279 24.28 -5.31 13.38
N ARG A 280 25.32 -6.00 12.87
CA ARG A 280 25.79 -7.29 13.44
C ARG A 280 26.19 -7.16 14.91
N LYS A 281 26.93 -6.11 15.28
CA LYS A 281 27.36 -5.87 16.67
C LYS A 281 26.20 -5.65 17.64
N ASN A 282 25.09 -5.07 17.15
CA ASN A 282 23.95 -4.69 17.97
C ASN A 282 22.77 -5.68 17.91
N ILE A 283 22.98 -6.88 17.36
CA ILE A 283 22.00 -7.98 17.40
C ILE A 283 21.75 -8.40 18.85
N GLY A 284 20.48 -8.52 19.23
CA GLY A 284 20.06 -8.89 20.58
C GLY A 284 20.15 -7.78 21.62
N THR A 285 20.73 -6.61 21.25
CA THR A 285 20.75 -5.41 22.08
C THR A 285 19.83 -4.34 21.51
N GLN A 286 20.27 -3.61 20.48
CA GLN A 286 19.41 -2.64 19.82
C GLN A 286 18.37 -3.34 18.95
N PHE A 287 18.80 -4.35 18.20
CA PHE A 287 18.00 -4.96 17.13
C PHE A 287 17.52 -6.35 17.52
N ASP A 288 16.30 -6.65 17.09
CA ASP A 288 15.78 -8.00 17.11
C ASP A 288 16.67 -8.94 16.27
N PRO A 289 17.11 -10.08 16.82
CA PRO A 289 17.96 -11.03 16.10
C PRO A 289 17.37 -11.57 14.80
N ALA A 290 16.08 -11.91 14.78
CA ALA A 290 15.42 -12.45 13.61
C ALA A 290 15.31 -11.39 12.49
N VAL A 291 14.89 -10.17 12.86
CA VAL A 291 14.76 -9.06 11.92
C VAL A 291 16.12 -8.67 11.34
N ALA A 292 17.12 -8.48 12.19
CA ALA A 292 18.46 -8.09 11.77
C ALA A 292 19.10 -9.13 10.84
N GLN A 293 19.00 -10.43 11.17
CA GLN A 293 19.54 -11.49 10.32
C GLN A 293 18.89 -11.53 8.93
N ILE A 294 17.57 -11.34 8.87
CA ILE A 294 16.85 -11.26 7.59
C ILE A 294 17.33 -10.08 6.77
N PHE A 295 17.45 -8.92 7.40
CA PHE A 295 17.94 -7.73 6.71
C PHE A 295 19.36 -7.89 6.17
N LEU A 296 20.27 -8.47 6.97
CA LEU A 296 21.65 -8.77 6.52
C LEU A 296 21.66 -9.68 5.28
N LYS A 297 20.84 -10.75 5.27
CA LYS A 297 20.71 -11.64 4.10
C LYS A 297 20.20 -10.91 2.85
N ILE A 298 19.24 -10.01 3.02
CA ILE A 298 18.71 -9.20 1.91
C ILE A 298 19.81 -8.31 1.33
N VAL A 299 20.61 -7.67 2.18
CA VAL A 299 21.71 -6.81 1.74
C VAL A 299 22.81 -7.63 1.08
N GLU A 300 23.19 -8.78 1.63
CA GLU A 300 24.20 -9.68 1.04
C GLU A 300 23.78 -10.17 -0.36
N ALA A 301 22.50 -10.48 -0.56
CA ALA A 301 21.98 -10.89 -1.87
C ALA A 301 21.93 -9.75 -2.90
N LYS A 302 21.72 -8.50 -2.46
CA LYS A 302 21.58 -7.34 -3.34
C LYS A 302 22.87 -6.53 -3.52
N GLY A 303 23.83 -6.63 -2.60
CA GLY A 303 25.02 -5.80 -2.57
C GLY A 303 24.69 -4.30 -2.62
N GLU A 304 25.52 -3.52 -3.30
CA GLU A 304 25.33 -2.07 -3.46
C GLU A 304 24.05 -1.68 -4.18
N THR A 305 23.41 -2.60 -4.91
CA THR A 305 22.15 -2.31 -5.61
C THR A 305 21.01 -1.97 -4.64
N ILE A 306 21.15 -2.34 -3.37
CA ILE A 306 20.19 -1.95 -2.33
C ILE A 306 20.22 -0.43 -2.09
N LEU A 307 21.37 0.21 -2.28
CA LEU A 307 21.56 1.65 -2.11
C LEU A 307 21.13 2.45 -3.34
N THR A 308 20.87 1.78 -4.48
CA THR A 308 20.47 2.48 -5.70
C THR A 308 19.12 3.15 -5.47
N ARG A 309 19.18 4.49 -5.35
CA ARG A 309 18.03 5.38 -5.31
C ARG A 309 17.41 5.36 -6.71
N THR A 310 16.12 5.08 -6.83
CA THR A 310 15.43 5.21 -8.11
C THR A 310 15.33 6.70 -8.46
N ARG A 311 16.41 7.29 -9.01
CA ARG A 311 16.28 8.52 -9.79
C ARG A 311 15.52 8.14 -11.04
N ASN A 312 14.25 8.55 -11.12
CA ASN A 312 13.47 8.86 -12.33
C ASN A 312 12.00 8.44 -12.17
N VAL A 313 11.17 9.34 -11.64
CA VAL A 313 9.82 9.62 -12.17
C VAL A 313 9.54 11.09 -11.83
N GLU A 314 9.84 12.01 -12.75
CA GLU A 314 9.41 13.44 -12.84
C GLU A 314 10.49 14.29 -13.55
N LYS A 315 10.83 13.89 -14.78
CA LYS A 315 11.24 14.80 -15.85
C LYS A 315 10.69 14.23 -17.16
N ASN A 316 9.45 14.60 -17.45
CA ASN A 316 8.85 14.84 -18.76
C ASN A 316 7.36 15.11 -18.55
#